data_AF-A0A2D5GF52-F1
#
_entry.id   AF-A0A2D5GF52-F1
#
_cell.length_a   1.000
_cell.length_b   1.000
_cell.length_c   1.000
_cell.angle_alpha   90.00
_cell.angle_beta   90.00
_cell.angle_gamma   90.00
#
_symmetry.space_group_name_H-M   'P 1'
#
loop_
_entity.id
_entity.type
_entity.pdbx_description
1 polymer ?
#
loop_
_entity_poly.entity_id
_entity_poly.type
_entity_poly.pdbx_seq_one_letter_code
_entity_poly.pdbx_strand_id
1 'polypeptide(L)'
;MQKLDPETEFPVDAIELKASWKIVEEGEDASDFFTMKSSVYKLVNKNGKIIVDNTQKIDVTLAMVGFHIGGVVKGHPEMIWATFEHKDNAPDVLAKGIRTEVEPDTVVSDKDWTFYKAGTPFYACNVNPANSPSLVLNEEQQTLSPITQVCRQYAYGNDPSQTDFSVPTNIKVIQQLNKSVLANLDKSDVWSNYFEVGAIWFKGANRLKPGMDLATDVDADGTQLLIGSLKLSHSTIETFTQRANTMDNCFRCHNTQYRLPPDLQPLKATNLNISHAFMNIYFWSQEMQLRDK
;
A
#
# COMPACT_ATOMS: atom_id res chain seq x y z
N MET A 1 5.14 9.43 25.67
CA MET A 1 4.14 9.92 24.70
C MET A 1 3.56 11.27 25.06
N GLN A 2 2.81 11.44 26.15
CA GLN A 2 2.14 12.72 26.44
C GLN A 2 3.06 13.93 26.72
N LYS A 3 4.33 13.67 27.03
CA LYS A 3 5.40 14.64 27.30
C LYS A 3 6.45 14.72 26.18
N LEU A 4 6.26 13.99 25.08
CA LEU A 4 7.18 14.03 23.94
C LEU A 4 7.16 15.43 23.32
N ASP A 5 8.32 15.94 22.90
CA ASP A 5 8.38 17.11 22.05
C ASP A 5 7.63 16.80 20.73
N PRO A 6 6.57 17.57 20.37
CA PRO A 6 5.81 17.34 19.15
C PRO A 6 6.67 17.31 17.88
N GLU A 7 7.77 18.06 17.84
CA GLU A 7 8.67 18.13 16.68
C GLU A 7 9.68 16.96 16.64
N THR A 8 9.63 16.03 17.59
CA THR A 8 10.49 14.83 17.55
C THR A 8 10.23 14.04 16.27
N GLU A 9 11.30 13.80 15.50
CA GLU A 9 11.28 13.05 14.25
C GLU A 9 11.88 11.66 14.45
N PHE A 10 11.58 10.75 13.52
CA PHE A 10 12.32 9.50 13.43
C PHE A 10 13.79 9.80 13.05
N PRO A 11 14.75 9.03 13.58
CA PRO A 11 16.15 9.25 13.23
C PRO A 11 16.37 8.94 11.74
N VAL A 12 17.36 9.62 11.14
CA VAL A 12 17.87 9.24 9.81
C VAL A 12 18.25 7.76 9.81
N ASP A 13 18.01 7.10 8.68
CA ASP A 13 18.16 5.65 8.48
C ASP A 13 17.10 4.78 9.18
N ALA A 14 16.11 5.37 9.86
CA ALA A 14 14.92 4.63 10.26
C ALA A 14 14.14 4.17 9.03
N ILE A 15 13.66 2.93 9.08
CA ILE A 15 12.87 2.30 8.02
C ILE A 15 11.56 1.79 8.61
N GLU A 16 10.46 2.08 7.92
CA GLU A 16 9.19 1.41 8.06
C GLU A 16 8.97 0.49 6.87
N LEU A 17 8.68 -0.79 7.11
CA LEU A 17 8.41 -1.78 6.08
C LEU A 17 7.01 -2.37 6.29
N LYS A 18 6.21 -2.38 5.23
CA LYS A 18 4.94 -3.10 5.18
C LYS A 18 4.96 -4.04 3.98
N ALA A 19 4.89 -5.34 4.23
CA ALA A 19 4.87 -6.35 3.18
C ALA A 19 3.49 -7.00 3.05
N SER A 20 3.10 -7.29 1.82
CA SER A 20 1.90 -8.03 1.45
C SER A 20 2.30 -9.43 1.00
N TRP A 21 1.59 -10.43 1.51
CA TRP A 21 1.89 -11.84 1.30
C TRP A 21 0.62 -12.58 0.86
N LYS A 22 0.79 -13.58 0.00
CA LYS A 22 -0.21 -14.60 -0.27
C LYS A 22 0.22 -15.94 0.32
N ILE A 23 -0.75 -16.77 0.70
CA ILE A 23 -0.50 -18.18 0.95
C ILE A 23 -0.22 -18.83 -0.41
N VAL A 24 0.81 -19.66 -0.48
CA VAL A 24 1.10 -20.50 -1.65
C VAL A 24 0.24 -21.75 -1.54
N GLU A 25 -0.65 -21.94 -2.50
CA GLU A 25 -1.57 -23.08 -2.53
C GLU A 25 -0.85 -24.38 -2.92
N GLU A 26 -1.46 -25.53 -2.62
CA GLU A 26 -0.91 -26.82 -3.02
C GLU A 26 -0.82 -26.93 -4.55
N GLY A 27 0.39 -27.23 -5.06
CA GLY A 27 0.65 -27.34 -6.49
C GLY A 27 0.84 -26.01 -7.23
N GLU A 28 0.79 -24.87 -6.53
CA GLU A 28 1.08 -23.57 -7.10
C GLU A 28 2.59 -23.39 -7.37
N ASP A 29 2.92 -22.85 -8.55
CA ASP A 29 4.28 -22.42 -8.86
C ASP A 29 4.56 -21.06 -8.22
N ALA A 30 5.42 -21.07 -7.19
CA ALA A 30 5.89 -19.87 -6.50
C ALA A 30 7.40 -19.61 -6.72
N SER A 31 8.01 -20.25 -7.73
CA SER A 31 9.46 -20.15 -7.98
C SER A 31 9.94 -18.74 -8.31
N ASP A 32 9.06 -17.91 -8.87
CA ASP A 32 9.34 -16.52 -9.20
C ASP A 32 9.20 -15.56 -8.00
N PHE A 33 8.66 -16.02 -6.87
CA PHE A 33 8.41 -15.20 -5.69
C PHE A 33 9.47 -15.41 -4.60
N PHE A 34 9.75 -14.37 -3.83
CA PHE A 34 10.40 -14.55 -2.53
C PHE A 34 9.43 -15.27 -1.58
N THR A 35 9.83 -16.45 -1.10
CA THR A 35 8.99 -17.28 -0.23
C THR A 35 9.58 -17.50 1.16
N MET A 36 8.71 -17.68 2.14
CA MET A 36 9.09 -18.06 3.51
C MET A 36 8.03 -18.96 4.14
N LYS A 37 8.45 -19.85 5.05
CA LYS A 37 7.53 -20.60 5.91
C LYS A 37 7.14 -19.75 7.10
N SER A 38 5.86 -19.74 7.45
CA SER A 38 5.34 -18.99 8.60
C SER A 38 4.10 -19.68 9.16
N SER A 39 3.67 -19.23 10.34
CA SER A 39 2.42 -19.65 10.97
C SER A 39 1.45 -18.47 10.94
N VAL A 40 0.27 -18.67 10.35
CA VAL A 40 -0.79 -17.64 10.26
C VAL A 40 -2.03 -18.11 11.01
N TYR A 41 -2.84 -17.17 11.47
CA TYR A 41 -4.10 -17.47 12.15
C TYR A 41 -5.23 -17.69 11.15
N LYS A 42 -6.08 -18.69 11.40
CA LYS A 42 -7.25 -18.96 10.56
C LYS A 42 -8.29 -17.86 10.68
N LEU A 43 -9.04 -17.63 9.62
CA LEU A 43 -10.29 -16.88 9.63
C LEU A 43 -11.45 -17.81 10.02
N VAL A 44 -12.40 -17.26 10.78
CA VAL A 44 -13.66 -17.93 11.18
C VAL A 44 -14.83 -16.96 11.10
N ASN A 45 -16.04 -17.48 10.91
CA ASN A 45 -17.27 -16.71 11.09
C ASN A 45 -17.69 -16.74 12.54
N LYS A 46 -17.72 -15.56 13.17
CA LYS A 46 -18.27 -15.37 14.51
C LYS A 46 -19.41 -14.36 14.46
N ASN A 47 -20.63 -14.83 14.71
CA ASN A 47 -21.84 -14.00 14.72
C ASN A 47 -22.03 -13.21 13.41
N GLY A 48 -21.83 -13.86 12.26
CA GLY A 48 -21.98 -13.24 10.94
C GLY A 48 -20.87 -12.27 10.55
N LYS A 49 -19.74 -12.26 11.27
CA LYS A 49 -18.54 -11.50 10.93
C LYS A 49 -17.36 -12.43 10.74
N ILE A 50 -16.62 -12.21 9.66
CA ILE A 50 -15.33 -12.85 9.44
C ILE A 50 -14.31 -12.19 10.38
N ILE A 51 -13.68 -13.00 11.23
CA ILE A 51 -12.66 -12.54 12.18
C ILE A 51 -11.43 -13.45 12.11
N VAL A 52 -10.30 -12.95 12.59
CA VAL A 52 -9.10 -13.77 12.84
C VAL A 52 -9.27 -14.53 14.16
N ASP A 53 -9.10 -15.85 14.12
CA ASP A 53 -9.06 -16.70 15.31
C ASP A 53 -7.62 -16.89 15.80
N ASN A 54 -7.23 -16.09 16.80
CA ASN A 54 -5.89 -16.11 17.39
C ASN A 54 -5.55 -17.40 18.16
N THR A 55 -6.48 -18.37 18.26
CA THR A 55 -6.25 -19.68 18.88
C THR A 55 -5.97 -20.79 17.86
N GLN A 56 -6.27 -20.56 16.58
CA GLN A 56 -6.11 -21.55 15.51
C GLN A 56 -5.03 -21.10 14.53
N LYS A 57 -3.87 -21.75 14.60
CA LYS A 57 -2.75 -21.50 13.68
C LYS A 57 -2.68 -22.57 12.60
N ILE A 58 -2.24 -22.17 11.42
CA ILE A 58 -1.85 -23.05 10.32
C ILE A 58 -0.45 -22.68 9.85
N ASP A 59 0.36 -23.69 9.59
CA ASP A 59 1.69 -23.50 9.01
C ASP A 59 1.56 -23.48 7.48
N VAL A 60 2.06 -22.42 6.88
CA VAL A 60 1.90 -22.13 5.45
C VAL A 60 3.22 -21.68 4.84
N THR A 61 3.32 -21.80 3.52
CA THR A 61 4.33 -21.08 2.75
C THR A 61 3.70 -19.78 2.28
N LEU A 62 4.39 -18.66 2.53
CA LEU A 62 4.00 -17.33 2.09
C LEU A 62 4.87 -16.91 0.90
N ALA A 63 4.27 -16.30 -0.11
CA ALA A 63 4.96 -15.63 -1.21
C ALA A 63 4.75 -14.12 -1.10
N MET A 64 5.82 -13.34 -1.16
CA MET A 64 5.73 -11.87 -1.09
C MET A 64 5.19 -11.34 -2.40
N VAL A 65 4.07 -10.63 -2.37
CA VAL A 65 3.47 -10.05 -3.59
C VAL A 65 3.80 -8.57 -3.75
N GLY A 66 4.22 -7.91 -2.69
CA GLY A 66 4.82 -6.58 -2.77
C GLY A 66 4.92 -5.92 -1.41
N PHE A 67 5.42 -4.69 -1.38
CA PHE A 67 5.76 -4.02 -0.13
C PHE A 67 5.90 -2.50 -0.29
N HIS A 68 5.74 -1.81 0.85
CA HIS A 68 6.09 -0.41 1.03
C HIS A 68 7.32 -0.26 1.90
N ILE A 69 8.15 0.72 1.55
CA ILE A 69 9.27 1.19 2.36
C ILE A 69 9.06 2.68 2.63
N GLY A 70 9.02 3.08 3.90
CA GLY A 70 9.21 4.46 4.35
C GLY A 70 10.63 4.59 4.89
N GLY A 71 11.50 5.36 4.23
CA GLY A 71 12.88 5.57 4.68
C GLY A 71 13.14 7.02 5.08
N VAL A 72 13.65 7.25 6.30
CA VAL A 72 14.06 8.58 6.73
C VAL A 72 15.44 8.91 6.15
N VAL A 73 15.51 9.97 5.35
CA VAL A 73 16.78 10.52 4.85
C VAL A 73 17.00 11.93 5.40
N LYS A 74 18.26 12.39 5.40
CA LYS A 74 18.60 13.74 5.87
C LYS A 74 17.76 14.80 5.13
N GLY A 75 17.04 15.61 5.90
CA GLY A 75 16.18 16.65 5.34
C GLY A 75 14.75 16.21 5.01
N HIS A 76 14.43 14.91 5.10
CA HIS A 76 13.09 14.38 4.80
C HIS A 76 12.57 13.55 5.98
N PRO A 77 12.24 14.19 7.12
CA PRO A 77 11.71 13.52 8.30
C PRO A 77 10.32 12.91 8.08
N GLU A 78 9.61 13.32 7.03
CA GLU A 78 8.36 12.72 6.58
C GLU A 78 8.54 11.35 5.94
N MET A 79 9.79 10.89 5.76
CA MET A 79 10.20 9.71 5.00
C MET A 79 9.99 9.83 3.48
N ILE A 80 10.83 9.13 2.73
CA ILE A 80 10.54 8.80 1.33
C ILE A 80 9.73 7.50 1.35
N TRP A 81 8.51 7.55 0.81
CA TRP A 81 7.60 6.41 0.74
C TRP A 81 7.66 5.81 -0.66
N ALA A 82 8.14 4.57 -0.77
CA ALA A 82 8.29 3.84 -2.03
C ALA A 82 7.45 2.56 -2.02
N THR A 83 6.93 2.21 -3.19
CA THR A 83 6.06 1.05 -3.43
C THR A 83 6.71 0.11 -4.43
N PHE A 84 6.75 -1.18 -4.08
CA PHE A 84 7.30 -2.24 -4.93
C PHE A 84 6.31 -3.38 -5.06
N GLU A 85 6.21 -3.97 -6.25
CA GLU A 85 5.27 -5.04 -6.56
C GLU A 85 5.94 -6.18 -7.33
N HIS A 86 5.43 -7.39 -7.15
CA HIS A 86 5.73 -8.48 -8.08
C HIS A 86 5.09 -8.18 -9.45
N LYS A 87 5.86 -8.40 -10.53
CA LYS A 87 5.50 -8.03 -11.90
C LYS A 87 4.18 -8.65 -12.36
N ASP A 88 3.85 -9.86 -11.89
CA ASP A 88 2.64 -10.60 -12.29
C ASP A 88 1.46 -10.42 -11.33
N ASN A 89 1.44 -9.41 -10.45
CA ASN A 89 0.31 -9.18 -9.55
C ASN A 89 -0.99 -8.86 -10.28
N ALA A 90 -0.97 -7.84 -11.13
CA ALA A 90 -2.15 -7.26 -11.76
C ALA A 90 -1.77 -6.48 -13.03
N PRO A 91 -2.68 -6.40 -14.02
CA PRO A 91 -2.47 -5.60 -15.21
C PRO A 91 -2.57 -4.11 -14.92
N ASP A 92 -1.86 -3.31 -15.72
CA ASP A 92 -2.00 -1.86 -15.75
C ASP A 92 -3.21 -1.46 -16.61
N VAL A 93 -4.06 -0.59 -16.06
CA VAL A 93 -5.27 -0.08 -16.74
C VAL A 93 -4.92 0.77 -17.97
N LEU A 94 -3.73 1.39 -18.00
CA LEU A 94 -3.35 2.42 -18.98
C LEU A 94 -2.04 2.09 -19.72
N ALA A 95 -1.85 0.83 -20.14
CA ALA A 95 -0.67 0.44 -20.94
C ALA A 95 -0.48 1.24 -22.25
N LYS A 96 -1.47 2.06 -22.67
CA LYS A 96 -1.43 2.93 -23.86
C LYS A 96 -1.31 4.43 -23.60
N GLY A 97 -1.04 4.86 -22.36
CA GLY A 97 -0.48 6.19 -22.07
C GLY A 97 -1.38 7.42 -22.31
N ILE A 98 -2.69 7.28 -22.47
CA ILE A 98 -3.62 8.42 -22.50
C ILE A 98 -4.85 8.05 -21.67
N ARG A 99 -5.14 8.87 -20.66
CA ARG A 99 -6.45 8.87 -20.03
C ARG A 99 -7.39 9.68 -20.91
N THR A 100 -7.97 9.02 -21.91
CA THR A 100 -9.40 9.18 -22.14
C THR A 100 -10.05 8.09 -21.31
N GLU A 101 -11.12 8.42 -20.61
CA GLU A 101 -11.93 7.54 -19.77
C GLU A 101 -11.87 6.08 -20.26
N VAL A 102 -11.22 5.20 -19.51
CA VAL A 102 -11.29 3.77 -19.82
C VAL A 102 -12.74 3.38 -19.60
N GLU A 103 -13.43 3.09 -20.70
CA GLU A 103 -14.84 2.74 -20.65
C GLU A 103 -15.04 1.58 -19.67
N PRO A 104 -16.10 1.61 -18.83
CA PRO A 104 -16.34 0.60 -17.80
C PRO A 104 -16.21 -0.84 -18.30
N ASP A 105 -16.70 -1.12 -19.51
CA ASP A 105 -16.73 -2.45 -20.14
C ASP A 105 -15.41 -2.86 -20.81
N THR A 106 -14.39 -2.00 -20.79
CA THR A 106 -13.08 -2.30 -21.38
C THR A 106 -12.43 -3.47 -20.64
N VAL A 107 -12.12 -4.54 -21.37
CA VAL A 107 -11.27 -5.63 -20.86
C VAL A 107 -9.88 -5.10 -20.60
N VAL A 108 -9.40 -5.25 -19.36
CA VAL A 108 -8.11 -4.69 -18.94
C VAL A 108 -6.93 -5.54 -19.43
N SER A 109 -7.05 -6.87 -19.42
CA SER A 109 -6.06 -7.79 -19.96
C SER A 109 -6.69 -9.09 -20.46
N ASP A 110 -6.11 -9.65 -21.51
CA ASP A 110 -6.40 -10.98 -22.05
C ASP A 110 -5.56 -12.10 -21.41
N LYS A 111 -4.64 -11.74 -20.50
CA LYS A 111 -3.78 -12.63 -19.72
C LYS A 111 -4.31 -12.75 -18.29
N ASP A 112 -4.18 -13.93 -17.70
CA ASP A 112 -4.32 -14.12 -16.26
C ASP A 112 -3.11 -13.52 -15.50
N TRP A 113 -3.38 -12.99 -14.31
CA TRP A 113 -2.39 -12.49 -13.37
C TRP A 113 -2.70 -13.06 -11.98
N THR A 114 -1.80 -12.88 -11.02
CA THR A 114 -1.93 -13.41 -9.67
C THR A 114 -3.27 -13.03 -9.02
N PHE A 115 -3.74 -11.80 -9.27
CA PHE A 115 -4.99 -11.27 -8.69
C PHE A 115 -5.99 -10.78 -9.74
N TYR A 116 -5.86 -11.22 -10.99
CA TYR A 116 -6.75 -10.82 -12.09
C TYR A 116 -7.01 -11.98 -13.04
N LYS A 117 -8.28 -12.23 -13.34
CA LYS A 117 -8.71 -13.18 -14.34
C LYS A 117 -8.82 -12.50 -15.71
N ALA A 118 -8.23 -13.11 -16.72
CA ALA A 118 -8.32 -12.70 -18.12
C ALA A 118 -9.77 -12.38 -18.54
N GLY A 119 -9.95 -11.30 -19.27
CA GLY A 119 -11.27 -10.87 -19.74
C GLY A 119 -12.09 -10.07 -18.73
N THR A 120 -11.56 -9.77 -17.53
CA THR A 120 -12.29 -8.96 -16.55
C THR A 120 -12.41 -7.50 -17.02
N PRO A 121 -13.64 -6.94 -17.09
CA PRO A 121 -13.85 -5.54 -17.47
C PRO A 121 -13.44 -4.58 -16.35
N PHE A 122 -13.05 -3.35 -16.71
CA PHE A 122 -12.54 -2.34 -15.78
C PHE A 122 -13.51 -2.01 -14.64
N TYR A 123 -14.82 -2.02 -14.88
CA TYR A 123 -15.83 -1.77 -13.83
C TYR A 123 -15.79 -2.81 -12.71
N ALA A 124 -15.39 -4.05 -13.02
CA ALA A 124 -15.33 -5.16 -12.08
C ALA A 124 -14.00 -5.20 -11.28
N CYS A 125 -13.02 -4.38 -11.68
CA CYS A 125 -11.75 -4.27 -10.97
C CYS A 125 -11.84 -3.41 -9.70
N ASN A 126 -11.08 -3.80 -8.69
CA ASN A 126 -10.91 -3.13 -7.39
C ASN A 126 -12.25 -2.87 -6.66
N VAL A 127 -13.25 -3.74 -6.87
CA VAL A 127 -14.52 -3.68 -6.15
C VAL A 127 -14.33 -4.25 -4.76
N ASN A 128 -14.64 -3.46 -3.72
CA ASN A 128 -14.51 -3.90 -2.33
C ASN A 128 -15.76 -4.68 -1.88
N PRO A 129 -15.69 -5.99 -1.65
CA PRO A 129 -16.83 -6.79 -1.20
C PRO A 129 -17.07 -6.71 0.32
N ALA A 130 -16.27 -5.94 1.07
CA ALA A 130 -16.31 -5.93 2.54
C ALA A 130 -17.65 -5.47 3.16
N ASN A 131 -18.56 -4.89 2.37
CA ASN A 131 -19.91 -4.61 2.83
C ASN A 131 -20.72 -5.91 2.92
N SER A 132 -21.07 -6.32 4.14
CA SER A 132 -21.99 -7.43 4.42
C SER A 132 -23.33 -7.23 3.69
N PRO A 133 -23.91 -8.26 3.03
CA PRO A 133 -23.56 -9.69 3.08
C PRO A 133 -22.66 -10.17 1.92
N SER A 134 -21.87 -9.30 1.29
CA SER A 134 -21.25 -9.62 -0.01
C SER A 134 -20.03 -10.53 0.06
N LEU A 135 -19.32 -10.59 1.19
CA LEU A 135 -18.12 -11.40 1.37
C LEU A 135 -18.43 -12.66 2.19
N VAL A 136 -18.09 -13.83 1.64
CA VAL A 136 -18.32 -15.15 2.25
C VAL A 136 -17.00 -15.88 2.41
N LEU A 137 -16.76 -16.37 3.63
CA LEU A 137 -15.61 -17.21 3.98
C LEU A 137 -15.95 -18.69 3.88
N ASN A 138 -15.13 -19.45 3.17
CA ASN A 138 -15.03 -20.90 3.33
C ASN A 138 -13.98 -21.21 4.40
N GLU A 139 -14.41 -21.63 5.60
CA GLU A 139 -13.50 -21.88 6.74
C GLU A 139 -12.62 -23.12 6.56
N GLU A 140 -13.05 -24.10 5.78
CA GLU A 140 -12.25 -25.29 5.50
C GLU A 140 -11.09 -24.94 4.57
N GLN A 141 -11.40 -24.25 3.47
CA GLN A 141 -10.43 -23.87 2.44
C GLN A 141 -9.68 -22.57 2.76
N GLN A 142 -10.13 -21.80 3.75
CA GLN A 142 -9.60 -20.47 4.08
C GLN A 142 -9.64 -19.48 2.89
N THR A 143 -10.67 -19.60 2.05
CA THR A 143 -10.86 -18.74 0.87
C THR A 143 -12.05 -17.79 1.05
N LEU A 144 -11.96 -16.63 0.38
CA LEU A 144 -12.99 -15.59 0.38
C LEU A 144 -13.64 -15.47 -1.00
N SER A 145 -14.95 -15.27 -1.02
CA SER A 145 -15.73 -15.04 -2.24
C SER A 145 -16.65 -13.83 -2.10
N PRO A 146 -16.88 -13.04 -3.18
CA PRO A 146 -16.29 -13.18 -4.51
C PRO A 146 -14.79 -12.84 -4.51
N ILE A 147 -14.05 -13.44 -5.46
CA ILE A 147 -12.63 -13.12 -5.67
C ILE A 147 -12.54 -11.69 -6.18
N THR A 148 -11.81 -10.85 -5.45
CA THR A 148 -11.52 -9.49 -5.89
C THR A 148 -10.63 -9.54 -7.13
N GLN A 149 -11.08 -8.92 -8.21
CA GLN A 149 -10.25 -8.71 -9.40
C GLN A 149 -9.46 -7.42 -9.23
N VAL A 150 -8.15 -7.47 -9.41
CA VAL A 150 -7.25 -6.36 -9.13
C VAL A 150 -6.71 -5.78 -10.43
N CYS A 151 -6.75 -4.45 -10.54
CA CYS A 151 -6.11 -3.71 -11.61
C CYS A 151 -5.24 -2.60 -11.02
N ARG A 152 -4.06 -2.35 -11.59
CA ARG A 152 -3.21 -1.21 -11.22
C ARG A 152 -3.59 0.01 -12.06
N GLN A 153 -4.12 1.06 -11.41
CA GLN A 153 -4.60 2.23 -12.13
C GLN A 153 -3.48 3.13 -12.65
N TYR A 154 -2.43 3.30 -11.85
CA TYR A 154 -1.32 4.19 -12.16
C TYR A 154 -0.03 3.39 -12.11
N ALA A 155 0.39 2.86 -13.27
CA ALA A 155 1.54 1.97 -13.41
C ALA A 155 2.83 2.51 -12.77
N TYR A 156 2.97 3.84 -12.75
CA TYR A 156 4.13 4.55 -12.20
C TYR A 156 3.72 5.62 -11.16
N GLY A 157 2.62 5.34 -10.44
CA GLY A 157 2.09 6.18 -9.36
C GLY A 157 1.76 7.62 -9.74
N ASN A 158 1.47 7.90 -11.02
CA ASN A 158 0.97 9.18 -11.50
C ASN A 158 -0.08 8.98 -12.60
N ASP A 159 -0.95 9.98 -12.79
CA ASP A 159 -1.89 10.03 -13.91
C ASP A 159 -1.15 10.46 -15.20
N PRO A 160 -1.00 9.56 -16.21
CA PRO A 160 -0.26 9.87 -17.43
C PRO A 160 -0.95 10.91 -18.32
N SER A 161 -2.23 11.26 -18.07
CA SER A 161 -2.89 12.36 -18.78
C SER A 161 -2.49 13.74 -18.27
N GLN A 162 -1.84 13.83 -17.10
CA GLN A 162 -1.35 15.11 -16.61
C GLN A 162 -0.14 15.56 -17.44
N THR A 163 -0.27 16.74 -18.03
CA THR A 163 0.73 17.32 -18.94
C THR A 163 1.69 18.28 -18.25
N ASP A 164 1.56 18.51 -16.94
CA ASP A 164 2.61 19.19 -16.17
C ASP A 164 3.91 18.41 -16.33
N PHE A 165 4.98 19.10 -16.75
CA PHE A 165 6.27 18.52 -17.09
C PHE A 165 6.84 17.61 -15.99
N SER A 166 6.48 17.86 -14.73
CA SER A 166 6.89 17.04 -13.58
C SER A 166 6.42 15.58 -13.69
N VAL A 167 5.20 15.34 -14.18
CA VAL A 167 4.58 14.00 -14.20
C VAL A 167 5.16 13.08 -15.29
N PRO A 168 5.18 13.46 -16.59
CA PRO A 168 5.82 12.64 -17.63
C PRO A 168 7.30 12.40 -17.34
N THR A 169 7.99 13.38 -16.73
CA THR A 169 9.39 13.23 -16.31
C THR A 169 9.51 12.17 -15.21
N ASN A 170 8.69 12.24 -14.15
CA ASN A 170 8.74 11.24 -13.07
C ASN A 170 8.47 9.82 -13.58
N ILE A 171 7.43 9.65 -14.42
CA ILE A 171 7.12 8.36 -15.06
C ILE A 171 8.33 7.82 -15.82
N LYS A 172 8.97 8.65 -16.65
CA LYS A 172 10.13 8.28 -17.44
C LYS A 172 11.33 7.91 -16.56
N VAL A 173 11.55 8.64 -15.46
CA VAL A 173 12.64 8.35 -14.51
C VAL A 173 12.42 7.00 -13.83
N ILE A 174 11.20 6.69 -13.36
CA ILE A 174 10.89 5.38 -12.75
C ILE A 174 11.10 4.24 -13.76
N GLN A 175 10.66 4.42 -15.01
CA GLN A 175 10.91 3.44 -16.07
C GLN A 175 12.40 3.19 -16.32
N GLN A 176 13.19 4.27 -16.37
CA GLN A 176 14.64 4.18 -16.55
C GLN A 176 15.32 3.54 -15.34
N LEU A 177 14.88 3.87 -14.13
CA LEU A 177 15.39 3.31 -12.89
C LEU A 177 15.14 1.80 -12.81
N ASN A 178 13.90 1.37 -13.01
CA ASN A 178 13.54 -0.04 -13.08
C ASN A 178 14.35 -0.78 -14.15
N LYS A 179 14.45 -0.23 -15.36
CA LYS A 179 15.26 -0.82 -16.43
C LYS A 179 16.73 -0.96 -16.02
N SER A 180 17.29 0.07 -15.38
CA SER A 180 18.68 0.06 -14.92
C SER A 180 18.90 -0.98 -13.82
N VAL A 181 18.06 -1.01 -12.80
CA VAL A 181 18.16 -1.97 -11.69
C VAL A 181 18.00 -3.39 -12.20
N LEU A 182 16.95 -3.69 -12.97
CA LEU A 182 16.70 -5.02 -13.52
C LEU A 182 17.82 -5.50 -14.46
N ALA A 183 18.54 -4.60 -15.13
CA ALA A 183 19.69 -4.97 -15.96
C ALA A 183 20.92 -5.40 -15.15
N ASN A 184 20.99 -5.03 -13.87
CA ASN A 184 22.08 -5.39 -12.97
C ASN A 184 21.76 -6.56 -12.04
N LEU A 185 20.49 -6.98 -11.96
CA LEU A 185 20.08 -8.16 -11.18
C LEU A 185 20.27 -9.45 -11.98
N ASP A 186 20.64 -10.53 -11.28
CA ASP A 186 20.63 -11.88 -11.84
C ASP A 186 19.19 -12.25 -12.25
N LYS A 187 19.01 -12.71 -13.49
CA LYS A 187 17.69 -13.09 -14.02
C LYS A 187 17.11 -14.35 -13.42
N SER A 188 17.94 -15.13 -12.72
CA SER A 188 17.49 -16.29 -11.93
C SER A 188 17.09 -15.92 -10.50
N ASP A 189 17.38 -14.69 -10.06
CA ASP A 189 16.99 -14.21 -8.74
C ASP A 189 15.53 -13.72 -8.77
N VAL A 190 14.77 -14.11 -7.76
CA VAL A 190 13.37 -13.70 -7.55
C VAL A 190 13.23 -12.18 -7.51
N TRP A 191 14.26 -11.44 -7.09
CA TRP A 191 14.25 -9.98 -7.08
C TRP A 191 14.13 -9.36 -8.48
N SER A 192 14.51 -10.10 -9.53
CA SER A 192 14.29 -9.69 -10.92
C SER A 192 12.81 -9.71 -11.34
N ASN A 193 11.93 -10.27 -10.49
CA ASN A 193 10.49 -10.30 -10.69
C ASN A 193 9.74 -9.20 -9.93
N TYR A 194 10.44 -8.32 -9.21
CA TYR A 194 9.85 -7.17 -8.53
C TYR A 194 10.29 -5.86 -9.20
N PHE A 195 9.41 -4.86 -9.16
CA PHE A 195 9.68 -3.55 -9.72
C PHE A 195 9.14 -2.44 -8.82
N GLU A 196 9.75 -1.26 -8.92
CA GLU A 196 9.28 -0.05 -8.25
C GLU A 196 8.09 0.53 -9.01
N VAL A 197 6.94 0.68 -8.33
CA VAL A 197 5.79 1.41 -8.86
C VAL A 197 6.07 2.91 -8.79
N GLY A 198 6.68 3.38 -7.70
CA GLY A 198 7.15 4.74 -7.57
C GLY A 198 7.41 5.13 -6.12
N ALA A 199 7.80 6.39 -5.92
CA ALA A 199 8.01 6.99 -4.61
C ALA A 199 7.40 8.40 -4.50
N ILE A 200 7.04 8.81 -3.27
CA ILE A 200 6.48 10.12 -2.92
C ILE A 200 7.12 10.67 -1.64
N TRP A 201 7.39 11.99 -1.61
CA TRP A 201 8.01 12.69 -0.48
C TRP A 201 7.72 14.20 -0.53
N PHE A 202 8.21 14.99 0.43
CA PHE A 202 8.02 16.45 0.39
C PHE A 202 9.00 17.14 -0.56
N LYS A 203 8.50 18.13 -1.28
CA LYS A 203 9.30 19.10 -2.01
C LYS A 203 9.98 20.05 -1.03
N GLY A 204 11.30 19.93 -0.92
CA GLY A 204 12.13 20.74 -0.02
C GLY A 204 12.37 20.07 1.33
N ALA A 205 13.43 20.48 2.02
CA ALA A 205 13.88 19.83 3.24
C ALA A 205 13.22 20.40 4.52
N ASN A 206 13.11 19.55 5.54
CA ASN A 206 12.65 19.85 6.91
C ASN A 206 11.29 20.56 6.93
N ARG A 207 10.34 20.04 6.15
CA ARG A 207 9.00 20.63 6.01
C ARG A 207 7.92 19.92 6.83
N LEU A 208 8.22 18.77 7.44
CA LEU A 208 7.30 18.09 8.35
C LEU A 208 7.06 18.92 9.61
N LYS A 209 5.78 19.07 9.95
CA LYS A 209 5.34 19.76 11.16
C LYS A 209 4.26 18.96 11.86
N PRO A 210 4.11 19.10 13.19
CA PRO A 210 2.98 18.51 13.89
C PRO A 210 1.65 19.07 13.37
N GLY A 211 0.64 18.21 13.19
CA GLY A 211 -0.73 18.64 12.88
C GLY A 211 -1.09 18.79 11.41
N MET A 212 -0.21 18.42 10.48
CA MET A 212 -0.50 18.42 9.04
C MET A 212 -1.52 17.33 8.68
N ASP A 213 -2.59 17.67 7.97
CA ASP A 213 -3.58 16.70 7.46
C ASP A 213 -3.10 15.95 6.21
N LEU A 214 -2.29 16.61 5.39
CA LEU A 214 -1.79 16.16 4.09
C LEU A 214 -2.92 15.69 3.16
N ALA A 215 -4.07 16.37 3.24
CA ALA A 215 -5.25 16.07 2.43
C ALA A 215 -5.10 16.48 0.95
N THR A 216 -4.12 17.33 0.63
CA THR A 216 -3.81 17.78 -0.74
C THR A 216 -2.31 17.67 -1.02
N ASP A 217 -1.91 17.87 -2.27
CA ASP A 217 -0.49 17.85 -2.68
C ASP A 217 0.22 19.19 -2.44
N VAL A 218 -0.49 20.21 -1.95
CA VAL A 218 0.01 21.56 -1.67
C VAL A 218 -0.04 21.86 -0.17
N ASP A 219 0.75 22.85 0.26
CA ASP A 219 0.67 23.40 1.61
C ASP A 219 -0.48 24.40 1.76
N ALA A 220 -0.61 24.99 2.95
CA ALA A 220 -1.68 25.94 3.28
C ALA A 220 -1.66 27.21 2.41
N ASP A 221 -0.52 27.55 1.81
CA ASP A 221 -0.37 28.71 0.91
C ASP A 221 -0.61 28.32 -0.56
N GLY A 222 -0.98 27.07 -0.84
CA GLY A 222 -1.19 26.54 -2.18
C GLY A 222 0.10 26.21 -2.93
N THR A 223 1.25 26.18 -2.25
CA THR A 223 2.53 25.82 -2.87
C THR A 223 2.71 24.31 -2.87
N GLN A 224 3.21 23.74 -3.97
CA GLN A 224 3.48 22.30 -4.09
C GLN A 224 4.30 21.79 -2.88
N LEU A 225 3.71 20.85 -2.15
CA LEU A 225 4.30 20.22 -0.98
C LEU A 225 4.73 18.79 -1.29
N LEU A 226 3.93 17.99 -1.97
CA LEU A 226 4.27 16.61 -2.31
C LEU A 226 4.92 16.54 -3.70
N ILE A 227 5.86 15.64 -3.92
CA ILE A 227 6.47 15.41 -5.25
C ILE A 227 6.75 13.92 -5.46
N GLY A 228 7.00 13.55 -6.72
CA GLY A 228 7.24 12.17 -7.14
C GLY A 228 5.96 11.55 -7.70
N SER A 229 5.43 10.56 -7.00
CA SER A 229 4.30 9.74 -7.43
C SER A 229 3.01 10.14 -6.71
N LEU A 230 2.30 11.14 -7.24
CA LEU A 230 1.16 11.77 -6.55
C LEU A 230 -0.13 10.94 -6.55
N LYS A 231 -0.16 9.84 -7.31
CA LYS A 231 -1.23 8.83 -7.36
C LYS A 231 -0.71 7.43 -6.98
N LEU A 232 0.29 7.37 -6.09
CA LEU A 232 0.96 6.13 -5.71
C LEU A 232 0.04 5.21 -4.90
N SER A 233 -0.20 4.01 -5.40
CA SER A 233 -0.98 2.99 -4.69
C SER A 233 -0.50 1.61 -5.08
N HIS A 234 -0.52 0.67 -4.13
CA HIS A 234 -0.13 -0.71 -4.34
C HIS A 234 -1.35 -1.59 -4.66
N SER A 235 -1.20 -2.47 -5.66
CA SER A 235 -2.28 -3.36 -6.13
C SER A 235 -2.87 -4.26 -5.02
N THR A 236 -2.06 -4.68 -4.05
CA THR A 236 -2.47 -5.56 -2.92
C THR A 236 -2.48 -4.92 -1.51
N ILE A 237 -2.16 -3.62 -1.37
CA ILE A 237 -2.21 -2.93 -0.06
C ILE A 237 -3.26 -1.81 -0.09
N GLU A 238 -3.34 -1.05 -1.18
CA GLU A 238 -4.33 0.02 -1.41
C GLU A 238 -5.33 -0.35 -2.52
N THR A 239 -5.60 -1.65 -2.73
CA THR A 239 -6.44 -2.18 -3.83
C THR A 239 -7.69 -1.35 -4.09
N PHE A 240 -8.42 -1.01 -3.03
CA PHE A 240 -9.73 -0.37 -3.09
C PHE A 240 -9.70 1.16 -3.06
N THR A 241 -8.58 1.77 -2.68
CA THR A 241 -8.46 3.23 -2.51
C THR A 241 -7.86 3.92 -3.71
N GLN A 242 -7.36 3.18 -4.71
CA GLN A 242 -6.80 3.72 -5.96
C GLN A 242 -7.74 4.70 -6.71
N ARG A 243 -9.08 4.56 -6.55
CA ARG A 243 -10.09 5.46 -7.17
C ARG A 243 -10.50 6.63 -6.28
N ALA A 244 -10.19 6.56 -4.99
CA ALA A 244 -10.63 7.56 -4.02
C ALA A 244 -9.60 8.69 -3.99
N ASN A 245 -9.96 9.86 -4.52
CA ASN A 245 -9.13 11.07 -4.49
C ASN A 245 -8.69 11.52 -3.08
N THR A 246 -9.39 11.05 -2.04
CA THR A 246 -9.05 11.28 -0.63
C THR A 246 -8.08 10.26 -0.06
N MET A 247 -7.66 9.25 -0.83
CA MET A 247 -6.83 8.11 -0.38
C MET A 247 -5.86 7.63 -1.48
N ASP A 248 -5.56 8.47 -2.47
CA ASP A 248 -4.86 8.11 -3.70
C ASP A 248 -3.32 8.25 -3.61
N ASN A 249 -2.77 8.51 -2.42
CA ASN A 249 -1.34 8.37 -2.13
C ASN A 249 -1.07 8.12 -0.64
N CYS A 250 0.18 7.79 -0.30
CA CYS A 250 0.62 7.45 1.05
C CYS A 250 0.22 8.51 2.09
N PHE A 251 0.42 9.79 1.79
CA PHE A 251 0.21 10.89 2.74
C PHE A 251 -1.26 11.18 3.05
N ARG A 252 -2.20 10.60 2.31
CA ARG A 252 -3.63 10.66 2.66
C ARG A 252 -3.97 9.89 3.94
N CYS A 253 -3.15 8.91 4.31
CA CYS A 253 -3.28 8.17 5.58
C CYS A 253 -2.11 8.43 6.53
N HIS A 254 -0.92 8.69 5.99
CA HIS A 254 0.28 9.03 6.75
C HIS A 254 0.35 10.53 6.96
N ASN A 255 -0.06 11.02 8.13
CA ASN A 255 -0.11 12.43 8.46
C ASN A 255 0.22 12.68 9.94
N THR A 256 0.44 13.93 10.34
CA THR A 256 0.93 14.25 11.69
C THR A 256 -0.17 14.71 12.64
N GLN A 257 -1.44 14.48 12.28
CA GLN A 257 -2.56 14.99 13.05
C GLN A 257 -2.76 14.28 14.39
N TYR A 258 -3.50 14.94 15.25
CA TYR A 258 -4.03 14.38 16.49
C TYR A 258 -4.89 13.12 16.22
N ARG A 259 -4.91 12.19 17.17
CA ARG A 259 -5.77 11.00 17.12
C ARG A 259 -6.53 10.81 18.43
N LEU A 260 -7.83 10.55 18.29
CA LEU A 260 -8.78 10.36 19.37
C LEU A 260 -9.50 9.01 19.24
N PRO A 261 -8.86 7.90 19.63
CA PRO A 261 -9.59 6.63 19.78
C PRO A 261 -10.65 6.72 20.90
N PRO A 262 -11.77 6.00 20.80
CA PRO A 262 -12.69 5.80 21.92
C PRO A 262 -11.98 5.12 23.10
N ASP A 263 -12.27 5.55 24.32
CA ASP A 263 -11.84 4.90 25.58
C ASP A 263 -10.33 4.73 25.82
N LEU A 264 -9.47 5.29 24.97
CA LEU A 264 -8.01 5.32 25.15
C LEU A 264 -7.50 6.76 25.29
N GLN A 265 -6.31 6.93 25.87
CA GLN A 265 -5.63 8.21 25.90
C GLN A 265 -5.29 8.67 24.48
N PRO A 266 -5.59 9.93 24.15
CA PRO A 266 -5.37 10.45 22.81
C PRO A 266 -3.89 10.60 22.48
N LEU A 267 -3.55 10.49 21.20
CA LEU A 267 -2.22 10.84 20.72
C LEU A 267 -2.23 12.27 20.19
N LYS A 268 -1.45 13.15 20.83
CA LYS A 268 -1.29 14.54 20.38
C LYS A 268 -0.72 14.58 18.96
N ALA A 269 -0.93 15.68 18.25
CA ALA A 269 -0.25 15.92 16.98
C ALA A 269 1.27 15.96 17.19
N THR A 270 2.01 15.10 16.50
CA THR A 270 3.48 15.03 16.55
C THR A 270 4.02 14.58 15.19
N ASN A 271 5.29 14.89 14.90
CA ASN A 271 5.97 14.42 13.69
C ASN A 271 6.03 12.89 13.62
N LEU A 272 6.11 12.19 14.76
CA LEU A 272 6.08 10.72 14.82
C LEU A 272 4.74 10.11 14.36
N ASN A 273 3.65 10.87 14.36
CA ASN A 273 2.35 10.37 13.89
C ASN A 273 2.36 10.09 12.36
N ILE A 274 3.39 10.51 11.63
CA ILE A 274 3.54 10.13 10.22
C ILE A 274 3.57 8.61 10.02
N SER A 275 4.02 7.86 11.03
CA SER A 275 4.00 6.40 11.06
C SER A 275 2.76 5.87 11.76
N HIS A 276 1.84 5.26 11.02
CA HIS A 276 0.74 4.56 11.66
C HIS A 276 1.16 3.30 12.42
N ALA A 277 2.33 2.71 12.12
CA ALA A 277 2.87 1.60 12.90
C ALA A 277 3.17 2.05 14.34
N PHE A 278 3.84 3.21 14.47
CA PHE A 278 4.08 3.83 15.77
C PHE A 278 2.77 4.16 16.51
N MET A 279 1.82 4.77 15.81
CA MET A 279 0.52 5.11 16.40
C MET A 279 -0.22 3.85 16.88
N ASN A 280 -0.22 2.78 16.08
CA ASN A 280 -0.85 1.52 16.43
C ASN A 280 -0.20 0.88 17.66
N ILE A 281 1.13 0.89 17.76
CA ILE A 281 1.83 0.41 18.96
C ILE A 281 1.41 1.22 20.20
N TYR A 282 1.29 2.54 20.07
CA TYR A 282 0.84 3.39 21.18
C TYR A 282 -0.57 3.00 21.66
N PHE A 283 -1.54 2.84 20.76
CA PHE A 283 -2.91 2.49 21.14
C PHE A 283 -3.02 1.04 21.61
N TRP A 284 -2.36 0.11 20.94
CA TRP A 284 -2.36 -1.30 21.33
C TRP A 284 -1.80 -1.51 22.73
N SER A 285 -0.76 -0.77 23.13
CA SER A 285 -0.22 -0.83 24.49
C SER A 285 -1.26 -0.45 25.57
N GLN A 286 -2.20 0.44 25.23
CA GLN A 286 -3.28 0.84 26.13
C GLN A 286 -4.40 -0.21 26.17
N GLU A 287 -4.76 -0.76 25.01
CA GLU A 287 -5.72 -1.86 24.92
C GLU A 287 -5.27 -3.08 25.73
N MET A 288 -3.98 -3.44 25.67
CA MET A 288 -3.43 -4.54 26.48
C MET A 288 -3.57 -4.27 27.98
N GLN A 289 -3.26 -3.05 28.44
CA GLN A 289 -3.43 -2.68 29.85
C GLN A 289 -4.89 -2.70 30.33
N LEU A 290 -5.86 -2.52 29.43
CA LEU A 290 -7.28 -2.64 29.74
C LEU A 290 -7.75 -4.09 29.81
N ARG A 291 -7.12 -5.01 29.05
CA ARG A 291 -7.45 -6.45 29.06
C ARG A 291 -6.92 -7.18 30.29
N ASP A 292 -5.85 -6.67 30.89
CA ASP A 292 -5.23 -7.25 32.10
C ASP A 292 -5.88 -6.77 33.41
N LYS A 293 -6.98 -6.01 33.33
CA LYS A 293 -7.78 -5.54 34.47
C LYS A 293 -9.14 -6.20 34.49
#